data_AF-A0A4E9EEL8-F1
#
_entry.id   AF-A0A4E9EEL8-F1
#
_cell.length_a   1.000
_cell.length_b   1.000
_cell.length_c   1.000
_cell.angle_alpha   90.00
_cell.angle_beta   90.00
_cell.angle_gamma   90.00
#
_symmetry.space_group_name_H-M   'P 1'
#
loop_
_entity.id
_entity.type
_entity.pdbx_description
1 polymer ?
#
loop_
_entity_poly.entity_id
_entity_poly.type
_entity_poly.pdbx_seq_one_letter_code
_entity_poly.pdbx_strand_id
1 'polypeptide(L)'
;MPSISPVILILGAGPSIGRALATARSLKEADSTDNQLHITGDFSNTDDVVNALDKVKKAFGIPSVVVYNCSTSTFTPADDPLAIPIANFRSERNINIDSAFVAAQ
;
A
#
# COMPACT_ATOMS: atom_id res chain seq x y z
N MET A 1 24.52 -5.85 21.46
CA MET A 1 24.21 -5.65 20.04
C MET A 1 23.42 -4.36 19.92
N PRO A 2 23.71 -3.45 18.98
CA PRO A 2 22.89 -2.26 18.82
C PRO A 2 21.46 -2.71 18.47
N SER A 3 20.48 -2.21 19.21
CA SER A 3 19.07 -2.52 18.97
C SER A 3 18.69 -1.86 17.64
N ILE A 4 18.44 -2.64 16.60
CA ILE A 4 17.88 -2.13 15.36
C ILE A 4 16.49 -1.58 15.71
N SER A 5 16.26 -0.29 15.45
CA SER A 5 14.94 0.31 15.65
C SER A 5 13.91 -0.43 14.78
N PRO A 6 12.76 -0.85 15.34
CA PRO A 6 11.73 -1.53 14.55
C PRO A 6 11.26 -0.67 13.37
N VAL A 7 11.14 -1.28 12.20
CA VAL A 7 10.69 -0.61 10.97
C VAL A 7 9.24 -1.02 10.68
N ILE A 8 8.39 -0.03 10.44
CA ILE A 8 7.01 -0.24 9.99
C ILE A 8 6.87 0.17 8.53
N LEU A 9 6.33 -0.73 7.70
CA LEU A 9 5.89 -0.41 6.35
C LEU A 9 4.37 -0.29 6.34
N ILE A 10 3.85 0.83 5.84
CA ILE A 10 2.41 1.06 5.71
C ILE A 10 2.10 1.18 4.22
N LEU A 11 1.19 0.36 3.74
CA LEU A 11 0.71 0.36 2.36
C LEU A 11 -0.68 1.00 2.36
N GLY A 12 -0.84 2.07 1.58
CA GLY A 12 -2.13 2.74 1.44
C GLY A 12 -2.40 3.84 2.46
N ALA A 13 -1.39 4.58 2.90
CA ALA A 13 -1.62 5.63 3.89
C ALA A 13 -2.15 6.96 3.28
N GLY A 14 -3.09 6.86 2.33
CA GLY A 14 -3.77 8.00 1.70
C GLY A 14 -4.48 8.96 2.69
N PRO A 15 -4.96 10.13 2.21
CA PRO A 15 -5.44 11.24 3.04
C PRO A 15 -6.51 10.91 4.10
N SER A 16 -7.25 9.81 3.93
CA SER A 16 -8.43 9.49 4.75
C SER A 16 -8.16 8.55 5.94
N ILE A 17 -7.23 7.60 5.85
CA ILE A 17 -6.99 6.60 6.91
C ILE A 17 -5.52 6.57 7.37
N GLY A 18 -4.58 6.92 6.50
CA GLY A 18 -3.15 6.75 6.74
C GLY A 18 -2.39 7.90 7.38
N ARG A 19 -3.05 9.01 7.70
CA ARG A 19 -2.35 10.19 8.22
C ARG A 19 -1.92 10.03 9.69
N ALA A 20 -2.53 9.09 10.42
CA ALA A 20 -2.19 8.78 11.81
C ALA A 20 -1.01 7.80 11.93
N LEU A 21 -0.68 7.05 10.88
CA LEU A 21 0.39 6.05 10.84
C LEU A 21 1.02 6.12 9.42
N ALA A 22 2.19 6.75 9.31
CA ALA A 22 2.82 7.28 8.10
C ALA A 22 2.88 6.40 6.81
N THR A 23 2.39 6.93 5.65
CA THR A 23 2.87 6.88 4.21
C THR A 23 1.74 7.03 3.13
N ALA A 24 1.45 8.22 2.60
CA ALA A 24 0.38 8.46 1.62
C ALA A 24 0.74 8.29 0.14
N ARG A 25 -0.24 7.85 -0.66
CA ARG A 25 -0.21 7.87 -2.15
C ARG A 25 0.05 9.26 -2.75
N SER A 26 -0.11 10.32 -1.94
CA SER A 26 0.13 11.73 -2.28
C SER A 26 1.46 12.28 -1.76
N LEU A 27 2.26 11.46 -1.06
CA LEU A 27 3.58 11.89 -0.59
C LEU A 27 4.56 11.90 -1.74
N LYS A 28 5.34 12.98 -1.84
CA LYS A 28 6.42 13.05 -2.82
C LYS A 28 7.61 12.29 -2.25
N GLU A 29 8.26 11.47 -3.08
CA GLU A 29 9.50 10.80 -2.69
C GLU A 29 10.56 11.82 -2.22
N ALA A 30 10.56 13.02 -2.80
CA ALA A 30 11.41 14.16 -2.42
C ALA A 30 11.20 14.67 -0.98
N ASP A 31 10.06 14.38 -0.36
CA ASP A 31 9.75 14.79 1.02
C ASP A 31 10.18 13.72 2.06
N SER A 32 10.92 12.69 1.63
CA SER A 32 11.48 11.68 2.54
C SER A 32 12.51 12.32 3.47
N THR A 33 12.65 11.76 4.67
CA THR A 33 13.64 12.16 5.68
C THR A 33 14.52 10.97 6.05
N ASP A 34 15.55 11.20 6.87
CA ASP A 34 16.43 10.13 7.35
C ASP A 34 15.68 8.97 8.04
N ASN A 35 14.51 9.23 8.61
CA ASN A 35 13.70 8.26 9.35
C ASN A 35 12.38 7.90 8.66
N GLN A 36 12.11 8.44 7.47
CA GLN A 36 10.84 8.26 6.78
C GLN A 36 11.06 8.17 5.27
N LEU A 37 10.66 7.05 4.68
CA LEU A 37 10.71 6.84 3.24
C LEU A 37 9.31 6.93 2.65
N HIS A 38 9.11 7.84 1.69
CA HIS A 38 7.89 7.90 0.91
C HIS A 38 8.05 7.09 -0.37
N ILE A 39 7.11 6.19 -0.63
CA ILE A 39 7.12 5.31 -1.80
C ILE A 39 5.78 5.47 -2.52
N THR A 40 5.84 5.82 -3.80
CA THR A 40 4.68 5.79 -4.68
C THR A 40 4.50 4.39 -5.26
N GLY A 41 3.25 3.96 -5.43
CA GLY A 41 2.90 2.68 -6.02
C GLY A 41 1.41 2.57 -6.32
N ASP A 42 1.08 1.81 -7.36
CA ASP A 42 -0.28 1.43 -7.75
C ASP A 42 -0.50 -0.05 -7.47
N PHE A 43 -1.22 -0.36 -6.40
CA PHE A 43 -1.45 -1.75 -5.98
C PHE A 43 -2.54 -2.49 -6.77
N SER A 44 -3.06 -1.90 -7.85
CA SER A 44 -3.68 -2.71 -8.91
C SER A 44 -2.63 -3.54 -9.66
N ASN A 45 -1.35 -3.15 -9.58
CA ASN A 45 -0.19 -3.93 -9.95
C ASN A 45 0.51 -4.49 -8.69
N THR A 46 0.59 -5.82 -8.57
CA THR A 46 1.23 -6.47 -7.42
C THR A 46 2.74 -6.25 -7.36
N ASP A 47 3.40 -5.97 -8.49
CA ASP A 47 4.84 -5.72 -8.53
C ASP A 47 5.21 -4.48 -7.72
N ASP A 48 4.32 -3.50 -7.62
CA ASP A 48 4.56 -2.27 -6.85
C ASP A 48 4.60 -2.54 -5.33
N VAL A 49 3.95 -3.61 -4.85
CA VAL A 49 4.06 -4.07 -3.45
C VAL A 49 5.46 -4.62 -3.18
N VAL A 50 5.96 -5.46 -4.10
CA VAL A 50 7.30 -6.05 -4.01
C VAL A 50 8.37 -4.96 -4.09
N ASN A 51 8.21 -4.03 -5.03
CA ASN A 51 9.09 -2.88 -5.19
C ASN A 51 9.13 -2.01 -3.92
N ALA A 52 7.98 -1.80 -3.26
CA ALA A 52 7.93 -1.06 -2.00
C ALA A 52 8.67 -1.77 -0.87
N LEU A 53 8.47 -3.09 -0.73
CA LEU A 53 9.21 -3.92 0.24
C LEU A 53 10.72 -3.85 0.00
N ASP A 54 11.16 -3.94 -1.25
CA ASP A 54 12.57 -3.88 -1.61
C ASP A 54 13.19 -2.51 -1.33
N LYS A 55 12.46 -1.42 -1.60
CA LYS A 55 12.88 -0.06 -1.25
C LYS A 55 13.06 0.09 0.27
N VAL A 56 12.13 -0.42 1.08
CA VAL A 56 12.24 -0.39 2.55
C VAL A 56 13.42 -1.24 3.02
N LYS A 57 13.58 -2.47 2.50
CA LYS A 57 14.70 -3.35 2.84
C LYS A 57 16.06 -2.70 2.59
N LYS A 58 16.19 -1.96 1.48
CA LYS A 58 17.41 -1.24 1.12
C LYS A 58 17.68 -0.04 2.02
N ALA A 59 16.65 0.72 2.38
CA ALA A 59 16.80 1.94 3.17
C ALA A 59 16.95 1.69 4.68
N PHE A 60 16.13 0.78 5.23
CA PHE A 60 15.97 0.62 6.67
C PHE A 60 16.13 -0.84 7.15
N GLY A 61 16.32 -1.79 6.23
CA GLY A 61 16.32 -3.22 6.56
C GLY A 61 14.92 -3.84 6.55
N ILE A 62 14.82 -5.08 7.01
CA ILE A 62 13.57 -5.86 6.94
C ILE A 62 12.52 -5.22 7.86
N PRO A 63 11.30 -4.88 7.35
CA PRO A 63 10.24 -4.35 8.18
C PRO A 63 9.82 -5.36 9.25
N SER A 64 9.65 -4.89 10.49
CA SER A 64 9.12 -5.70 11.60
C SER A 64 7.61 -5.87 11.52
N VAL A 65 6.92 -4.90 10.91
CA VAL A 65 5.47 -4.89 10.71
C VAL A 65 5.16 -4.35 9.32
N VAL A 66 4.25 -5.01 8.62
CA VAL A 66 3.64 -4.51 7.38
C VAL A 66 2.15 -4.30 7.64
N VAL A 67 1.68 -3.07 7.44
CA VAL A 67 0.26 -2.69 7.54
C VAL A 67 -0.30 -2.54 6.13
N TYR A 68 -1.22 -3.41 5.75
CA TYR A 68 -1.94 -3.31 4.49
C TYR A 68 -3.27 -2.57 4.70
N ASN A 69 -3.34 -1.30 4.33
CA ASN A 69 -4.51 -0.43 4.48
C ASN A 69 -5.02 0.10 3.13
N CYS A 70 -4.91 -0.70 2.08
CA CYS A 70 -5.40 -0.33 0.77
C CYS A 70 -6.79 -0.92 0.56
N SER A 71 -7.70 -0.10 0.04
CA SER A 71 -8.99 -0.58 -0.41
C SER A 71 -9.52 0.28 -1.55
N THR A 72 -10.43 -0.31 -2.33
CA THR A 72 -11.18 0.39 -3.38
C THR A 72 -12.50 -0.34 -3.63
N SER A 73 -13.51 0.40 -4.09
CA SER A 73 -14.84 -0.13 -4.37
C SER A 73 -15.51 0.71 -5.46
N THR A 74 -16.13 0.05 -6.43
CA THR A 74 -17.05 0.67 -7.39
C THR A 74 -18.46 0.63 -6.79
N PHE A 75 -19.09 1.78 -6.68
CA PHE A 75 -20.50 1.86 -6.29
C PHE A 75 -21.37 1.70 -7.52
N THR A 76 -22.20 0.66 -7.54
CA THR A 76 -23.16 0.39 -8.61
C THR A 76 -24.54 0.97 -8.28
N PRO A 77 -25.41 1.18 -9.28
CA PRO A 77 -26.81 1.53 -9.05
C PRO A 77 -27.51 0.49 -8.16
N ALA A 78 -28.48 0.93 -7.37
CA ALA A 78 -29.22 0.05 -6.45
C ALA A 78 -30.12 -0.96 -7.18
N ASP A 79 -30.61 -0.60 -8.36
CA ASP A 79 -31.43 -1.40 -9.25
C ASP A 79 -30.62 -2.30 -10.20
N ASP A 80 -29.31 -2.09 -10.29
CA ASP A 80 -28.38 -2.95 -11.03
C ASP A 80 -27.07 -3.18 -10.23
N PRO A 81 -27.12 -4.04 -9.18
CA PRO A 81 -26.01 -4.22 -8.25
C PRO A 81 -24.78 -4.92 -8.85
N LEU A 82 -24.89 -5.47 -10.06
CA LEU A 82 -23.81 -6.17 -10.76
C LEU A 82 -23.25 -5.37 -11.95
N ALA A 83 -23.65 -4.10 -12.10
CA ALA A 83 -23.23 -3.20 -13.18
C ALA A 83 -21.73 -2.79 -13.14
N ILE A 84 -20.88 -3.49 -12.37
CA ILE A 84 -19.45 -3.21 -12.32
C ILE A 84 -18.76 -3.65 -13.62
N PRO A 85 -18.00 -2.77 -14.30
CA PRO A 85 -17.20 -3.18 -15.44
C PRO A 85 -16.16 -4.23 -15.02
N ILE A 86 -15.96 -5.27 -15.83
CA ILE A 86 -15.03 -6.37 -15.51
C ILE A 86 -13.59 -5.89 -15.26
N ALA A 87 -13.18 -4.81 -15.93
CA ALA A 87 -11.88 -4.17 -15.71
C ALA A 87 -11.75 -3.59 -14.30
N ASN A 88 -12.80 -2.92 -13.80
CA ASN A 88 -12.85 -2.38 -12.45
C ASN A 88 -12.86 -3.52 -11.44
N PHE A 89 -13.70 -4.54 -11.62
CA PHE A 89 -13.76 -5.70 -10.73
C PHE A 89 -12.39 -6.39 -10.57
N ARG A 90 -11.65 -6.56 -11.67
CA ARG A 90 -10.29 -7.13 -11.63
C ARG A 90 -9.31 -6.20 -10.90
N SER A 91 -9.34 -4.91 -11.19
CA SER A 91 -8.49 -3.93 -10.49
C SER A 91 -8.78 -3.90 -8.98
N GLU A 92 -10.05 -3.95 -8.59
CA GLU A 92 -10.47 -4.02 -7.19
C GLU A 92 -10.07 -5.31 -6.52
N ARG A 93 -10.17 -6.46 -7.20
CA ARG A 93 -9.62 -7.72 -6.67
C ARG A 93 -8.12 -7.60 -6.41
N ASN A 94 -7.37 -7.06 -7.39
CA ASN A 94 -5.93 -6.92 -7.26
C ASN A 94 -5.57 -6.06 -6.04
N ILE A 95 -6.25 -4.92 -5.86
CA ILE A 95 -6.00 -4.02 -4.72
C ILE A 95 -6.49 -4.61 -3.39
N ASN A 96 -7.70 -5.17 -3.32
CA ASN A 96 -8.26 -5.58 -2.03
C ASN A 96 -7.78 -6.95 -1.56
N ILE A 97 -7.32 -7.82 -2.46
CA ILE A 97 -7.03 -9.23 -2.17
C ILE A 97 -5.60 -9.59 -2.58
N ASP A 98 -5.28 -9.53 -3.87
CA ASP A 98 -4.05 -10.15 -4.38
C ASP A 98 -2.80 -9.41 -3.87
N SER A 99 -2.83 -8.09 -3.86
CA SER A 99 -1.75 -7.25 -3.31
C SER A 99 -1.62 -7.37 -1.79
N ALA A 100 -2.71 -7.60 -1.06
CA ALA A 100 -2.65 -7.88 0.38
C ALA A 100 -1.98 -9.23 0.64
N PHE A 101 -2.28 -10.25 -0.18
CA PHE A 101 -1.61 -11.55 -0.13
C PHE A 101 -0.12 -11.44 -0.47
N VAL A 102 0.24 -10.64 -1.48
CA VAL A 102 1.66 -10.38 -1.83
C VAL A 102 2.39 -9.65 -0.71
N ALA A 103 1.75 -8.70 -0.03
CA ALA A 103 2.36 -8.01 1.11
C ALA A 103 2.65 -8.92 2.32
N ALA A 104 2.02 -10.09 2.39
CA ALA A 104 2.18 -11.06 3.47
C ALA A 104 3.24 -12.14 3.20
N GLN A 105 3.87 -12.13 2.01
CA GLN A 105 4.95 -13.05 1.62
C GLN A 105 6.33 -12.47 1.93
#